data_AF-A0A2G2ZPX8-F1
#
_entry.id   AF-A0A2G2ZPX8-F1
#
_cell.length_a   1.000
_cell.length_b   1.000
_cell.length_c   1.000
_cell.angle_alpha   90.00
_cell.angle_beta   90.00
_cell.angle_gamma   90.00
#
_symmetry.space_group_name_H-M   'P 1'
#
loop_
_entity.id
_entity.type
_entity.pdbx_description
1 polymer ?
#
loop_
_entity_poly.entity_id
_entity_poly.type
_entity_poly.pdbx_seq_one_letter_code
_entity_poly.pdbx_strand_id
1 'polypeptide(L)' 'MESMPPKRNFEKSVLVPSVQELAKQHLTNILARYVCPGQESSAVSIGAEVPVIDIQKLISGDFMDSELQKLHSTCQ' A
#
# COMPACT_ATOMS: atom_id res chain seq x y z
N MET A 1 -35.82 -26.27 17.54
CA MET A 1 -35.62 -25.61 16.23
C MET A 1 -34.28 -24.90 16.32
N GLU A 2 -33.19 -25.54 15.93
CA GLU A 2 -31.88 -24.88 15.97
C GLU A 2 -31.36 -24.82 14.54
N SER A 3 -31.36 -23.62 13.99
CA SER A 3 -30.95 -23.32 12.63
C SER A 3 -29.43 -23.43 12.54
N MET A 4 -28.95 -24.32 11.68
CA MET A 4 -27.52 -24.50 11.39
C MET A 4 -26.96 -23.21 10.79
N PRO A 5 -25.85 -22.65 11.34
CA PRO A 5 -25.28 -21.41 10.84
C PRO A 5 -24.82 -21.56 9.38
N PRO A 6 -24.93 -20.49 8.56
CA PRO A 6 -24.62 -20.57 7.13
C PRO A 6 -23.15 -20.96 6.93
N LYS A 7 -22.93 -22.10 6.27
CA LYS A 7 -21.62 -22.53 5.78
C LYS A 7 -21.11 -21.49 4.79
N ARG A 8 -20.05 -20.78 5.17
CA ARG A 8 -19.33 -19.86 4.30
C ARG A 8 -18.59 -20.69 3.26
N ASN A 9 -19.18 -20.85 2.08
CA ASN A 9 -18.58 -21.61 0.99
C ASN A 9 -17.36 -20.82 0.47
N PHE A 10 -16.15 -21.32 0.75
CA PHE A 10 -14.92 -20.91 0.05
C PHE A 10 -14.75 -21.69 -1.26
N GLU A 11 -15.84 -22.18 -1.84
CA GLU A 11 -15.81 -22.94 -3.08
C GLU A 11 -15.72 -21.97 -4.27
N LYS A 12 -14.52 -21.92 -4.86
CA LYS A 12 -14.08 -21.22 -6.09
C LYS A 12 -13.26 -19.96 -5.81
N SER A 13 -11.97 -20.16 -5.62
CA SER A 13 -10.98 -19.13 -5.94
C SER A 13 -11.18 -18.70 -7.40
N VAL A 14 -11.53 -17.43 -7.61
CA VAL A 14 -11.60 -16.86 -8.95
C VAL A 14 -10.17 -16.68 -9.45
N LEU A 15 -9.85 -17.24 -10.62
CA LEU A 15 -8.56 -17.01 -11.26
C LEU A 15 -8.41 -15.50 -11.53
N VAL A 16 -7.44 -14.90 -10.85
CA VAL A 16 -7.08 -13.50 -11.03
C VAL A 16 -6.20 -13.43 -12.28
N PRO A 17 -6.64 -12.82 -13.39
CA PRO A 17 -5.79 -12.62 -14.56
C PRO A 17 -4.56 -11.78 -14.21
N SER A 18 -3.48 -12.03 -14.94
CA SER A 18 -2.26 -11.24 -14.85
C SER A 18 -2.51 -9.80 -15.25
N VAL A 19 -2.27 -8.87 -14.32
CA VAL A 19 -2.36 -7.43 -14.58
C VAL A 19 -1.39 -7.02 -15.69
N GLN A 20 -0.23 -7.68 -15.79
CA GLN A 20 0.75 -7.43 -16.84
C GLN A 20 0.22 -7.78 -18.24
N GLU A 21 -0.52 -8.89 -18.38
CA GLU A 21 -1.14 -9.23 -19.67
C GLU A 21 -2.30 -8.31 -20.01
N LEU A 22 -3.12 -7.92 -19.02
CA LEU A 22 -4.21 -6.96 -19.20
C LEU A 22 -3.68 -5.59 -19.67
N ALA A 23 -2.53 -5.14 -19.17
CA ALA A 23 -1.91 -3.89 -19.59
C ALA A 23 -1.52 -3.86 -21.07
N LYS A 24 -1.23 -5.03 -21.68
CA LYS A 24 -0.92 -5.13 -23.12
C LYS A 24 -2.14 -4.99 -24.02
N GLN A 25 -3.35 -5.18 -23.49
CA GLN A 25 -4.58 -5.27 -24.29
C GLN A 25 -5.21 -3.90 -24.63
N HIS A 26 -4.53 -2.78 -24.36
CA HIS A 26 -5.02 -1.41 -24.62
C HIS A 26 -6.47 -1.17 -24.13
N LEU A 27 -6.78 -1.63 -22.93
CA LEU A 27 -8.13 -1.50 -22.34
C LEU A 27 -8.48 -0.02 -22.13
N THR A 28 -9.60 0.43 -22.70
CA THR A 28 -10.08 1.81 -22.55
C THR A 28 -10.65 2.08 -21.15
N ASN A 29 -11.11 1.03 -20.46
CA ASN A 29 -11.69 1.09 -19.12
C ASN A 29 -11.07 0.02 -18.21
N ILE A 30 -10.83 0.39 -16.95
CA ILE A 30 -10.37 -0.54 -15.91
C ILE A 30 -11.52 -1.49 -15.54
N LEU A 31 -11.23 -2.79 -15.38
CA LEU A 31 -12.24 -3.76 -14.97
C LEU A 31 -12.79 -3.40 -13.58
N ALA A 32 -14.11 -3.55 -13.38
CA ALA A 32 -14.80 -3.19 -12.14
C ALA A 32 -14.16 -3.78 -10.86
N ARG A 33 -13.55 -4.96 -10.96
CA ARG A 33 -12.83 -5.64 -9.86
C ARG A 33 -11.50 -4.99 -9.45
N TYR A 34 -11.00 -4.02 -10.20
CA TYR A 34 -9.83 -3.19 -9.84
C TYR A 34 -10.21 -1.74 -9.53
N VAL A 35 -11.50 -1.40 -9.58
CA VAL A 35 -11.99 -0.08 -9.17
C VAL A 35 -12.15 -0.11 -7.65
N CYS A 36 -11.47 0.78 -6.95
CA CYS A 36 -11.61 0.95 -5.49
C CYS A 36 -12.81 1.88 -5.21
N PRO A 37 -13.94 1.38 -4.67
CA PRO A 37 -15.11 2.21 -4.40
C PRO A 37 -14.79 3.21 -3.28
N GLY A 38 -15.09 4.50 -3.51
CA GLY A 38 -14.87 5.54 -2.50
C GLY A 38 -13.46 6.13 -2.46
N GLN A 39 -12.59 5.75 -3.40
CA GLN A 39 -11.34 6.49 -3.62
C GLN A 39 -11.66 7.75 -4.43
N GLU A 40 -12.18 8.78 -3.74
CA GLU A 40 -12.07 10.16 -4.20
C GLU A 40 -10.59 10.37 -4.51
N SER A 41 -10.30 10.82 -5.73
CA SER A 41 -8.95 11.05 -6.29
C SER A 41 -7.89 11.13 -5.20
N SER A 42 -7.08 10.07 -5.07
CA SER A 42 -5.98 10.02 -4.11
C SER A 42 -5.29 11.37 -4.18
N ALA A 43 -5.41 12.18 -3.12
CA ALA A 43 -4.72 13.45 -3.05
C ALA A 43 -3.24 13.08 -3.08
N VAL A 44 -2.66 13.08 -4.27
CA VAL A 44 -1.23 12.98 -4.44
C VAL A 44 -0.75 14.22 -3.72
N SER A 45 -0.22 14.04 -2.50
CA SER A 45 0.42 15.12 -1.77
C SER A 45 1.70 15.43 -2.54
N ILE A 46 1.57 16.19 -3.63
CA ILE A 46 2.65 16.65 -4.47
C ILE A 46 3.54 17.51 -3.56
N GLY A 47 4.66 16.94 -3.12
CA GLY A 47 5.60 17.61 -2.22
C GLY A 47 5.77 16.97 -0.84
N ALA A 48 5.05 15.88 -0.51
CA ALA A 48 5.41 15.08 0.66
C ALA A 48 6.62 14.18 0.30
N GLU A 49 7.81 14.59 0.71
CA GLU A 49 9.00 13.74 0.60
C GLU A 49 9.07 12.79 1.79
N VAL A 50 9.37 11.52 1.53
CA VAL A 50 9.62 10.55 2.60
C VAL A 50 11.02 10.79 3.15
N PRO A 51 11.17 11.12 4.44
CA PRO A 51 12.49 11.42 5.00
C PRO A 51 13.39 10.18 4.99
N VAL A 52 14.63 10.37 4.55
CA VAL A 52 15.65 9.32 4.49
C VAL A 52 16.51 9.35 5.75
N ILE A 53 16.65 8.23 6.46
CA ILE A 53 17.53 8.11 7.63
C ILE A 53 18.82 7.41 7.23
N ASP A 54 19.96 8.03 7.53
CA ASP A 54 21.29 7.45 7.28
C ASP A 54 21.71 6.60 8.48
N ILE A 55 21.58 5.28 8.36
CA ILE A 55 21.89 4.34 9.43
C ILE A 55 23.37 4.39 9.82
N GLN A 56 24.28 4.67 8.87
CA GLN A 56 25.70 4.73 9.15
C GLN A 56 26.02 5.94 10.04
N LYS A 57 25.40 7.08 9.75
CA LYS A 57 25.52 8.29 10.59
C LYS A 57 24.81 8.15 11.93
N LEU A 58 23.69 7.43 11.97
CA LEU A 58 22.97 7.15 13.20
C LEU A 58 23.81 6.34 14.19
N ILE A 59 24.64 5.41 13.72
CA ILE A 59 25.52 4.60 14.58
C ILE A 59 26.92 5.21 14.77
N SER A 60 27.26 6.27 14.02
CA SER A 60 28.55 6.96 14.09
C SER A 60 28.45 8.17 15.02
N GLY A 61 29.32 8.26 16.02
CA GLY A 61 29.21 9.25 17.11
C GLY A 61 29.11 10.72 16.65
N ASP A 62 29.74 11.09 15.54
CA ASP A 62 29.78 12.49 15.06
C ASP A 62 28.44 13.01 14.51
N PHE A 63 27.53 12.12 14.09
CA PHE A 63 26.23 12.46 13.49
C PHE A 63 25.04 11.75 14.16
N MET A 64 25.29 11.01 15.25
CA MET A 64 24.28 10.23 15.95
C MET A 64 23.10 11.11 16.38
N ASP A 65 23.38 12.23 17.04
CA ASP A 65 22.32 13.09 17.61
C ASP A 65 21.43 13.70 16.52
N SER A 66 22.02 14.14 15.39
CA SER A 66 21.25 14.74 14.30
C SER A 66 20.38 13.72 13.56
N GLU A 67 20.89 12.52 13.29
CA GLU A 67 20.10 11.45 12.67
C GLU A 67 19.04 10.87 13.64
N LEU A 68 19.34 10.80 14.94
CA LEU A 68 18.39 10.34 15.95
C LEU A 68 17.22 11.33 16.11
N GLN A 69 17.50 12.64 16.11
CA GLN A 69 16.46 13.67 16.11
C GLN A 69 15.61 13.63 14.84
N LYS A 70 16.22 13.41 13.68
CA LYS A 70 15.52 13.25 12.40
C LYS A 70 14.59 12.03 12.42
N LEU A 71 15.06 10.90 12.95
CA LEU A 71 14.25 9.70 13.14
C LEU A 71 13.06 9.96 14.07
N HIS A 72 13.29 10.58 15.23
CA HIS A 72 12.22 10.90 16.19
C HIS A 72 11.16 11.82 15.57
N SER A 73 11.58 12.88 14.88
CA SER A 73 10.67 13.85 14.24
C SER A 73 9.83 13.23 13.13
N THR A 74 10.32 12.17 12.49
CA THR A 74 9.59 11.43 11.44
C THR A 74 8.51 10.51 12.02
N CYS A 75 8.67 10.05 13.26
CA CYS A 75 7.81 9.04 13.89
C CYS A 75 6.76 9.62 14.85
N GLN A 76 6.79 10.92 15.12
CA GLN A 76 5.84 11.63 15.98
C GLN A 76 4.47 11.78 15.29
#